data_AF-A0A7X5BG05-F1
#
_entry.id   AF-A0A7X5BG05-F1
#
_cell.length_a   1.000
_cell.length_b   1.000
_cell.length_c   1.000
_cell.angle_alpha   90.00
_cell.angle_beta   90.00
_cell.angle_gamma   90.00
#
_symmetry.space_group_name_H-M   'P 1'
#
loop_
_entity.id
_entity.type
_entity.pdbx_description
1 polymer ?
#
loop_
_entity_poly.entity_id
_entity_poly.type
_entity_poly.pdbx_seq_one_letter_code
_entity_poly.pdbx_strand_id
1 'polypeptide(L)'
;MEAKLKAVGKLQLMEEKQRDRIGVELDETRQRHAHLQTQLEKLSALKHDSSQSALMTPRLNSTTLMNLNRVDQMLQKLLLHHEHEQAVIEAQCSSMQKQLAHKHARVQGLEKVLDRWRAKQRYEKAKKEQKLIEDIINSRLKRKTP
;
A
#
# COMPACT_ATOMS: atom_id res chain seq x y z
N MET A 1 -32.10 -9.94 -5.36
CA MET A 1 -30.94 -9.94 -4.44
C MET A 1 -29.65 -10.38 -5.13
N GLU A 2 -29.69 -11.37 -6.01
CA GLU A 2 -28.48 -11.92 -6.68
C GLU A 2 -27.69 -10.91 -7.51
N ALA A 3 -28.36 -10.03 -8.27
CA ALA A 3 -27.68 -8.98 -9.04
C ALA A 3 -26.89 -8.02 -8.14
N LYS A 4 -27.43 -7.67 -6.96
CA LYS A 4 -26.78 -6.79 -5.98
C LYS A 4 -25.55 -7.46 -5.36
N LEU A 5 -25.65 -8.75 -5.02
CA LEU A 5 -24.52 -9.54 -4.52
C LEU A 5 -23.40 -9.68 -5.56
N LYS A 6 -23.76 -9.93 -6.84
CA LYS A 6 -22.78 -9.98 -7.93
C LYS A 6 -22.10 -8.62 -8.16
N ALA A 7 -22.85 -7.52 -8.11
CA ALA A 7 -22.29 -6.18 -8.26
C ALA A 7 -21.32 -5.82 -7.12
N VAL A 8 -21.71 -6.07 -5.86
CA VAL A 8 -20.84 -5.78 -4.71
C VAL A 8 -19.62 -6.72 -4.67
N GLY A 9 -19.78 -7.99 -5.08
CA GLY A 9 -18.64 -8.91 -5.23
C GLY A 9 -17.63 -8.45 -6.30
N LYS A 10 -18.11 -7.92 -7.43
CA LYS A 10 -17.24 -7.31 -8.44
C LYS A 10 -16.52 -6.06 -7.91
N LEU A 11 -17.22 -5.22 -7.15
CA LEU A 11 -16.62 -4.05 -6.51
C LEU A 11 -15.54 -4.44 -5.49
N GLN A 12 -15.78 -5.46 -4.68
CA GLN A 12 -14.77 -5.99 -3.75
C GLN A 12 -13.51 -6.43 -4.49
N LEU A 13 -13.64 -7.27 -5.51
CA LEU A 13 -12.51 -7.75 -6.31
C LEU A 13 -11.73 -6.60 -6.98
N MET A 14 -12.42 -5.54 -7.40
CA MET A 14 -11.76 -4.35 -7.95
C MET A 14 -10.97 -3.60 -6.88
N GLU A 15 -11.55 -3.39 -5.70
CA GLU A 15 -10.87 -2.69 -4.60
C GLU A 15 -9.70 -3.50 -4.04
N GLU A 16 -9.80 -4.84 -3.99
CA GLU A 16 -8.69 -5.73 -3.65
C GLU A 16 -7.54 -5.60 -4.64
N LYS A 17 -7.81 -5.67 -5.96
CA LYS A 17 -6.78 -5.47 -6.98
C LYS A 17 -6.13 -4.09 -6.87
N GLN A 18 -6.89 -3.05 -6.56
CA GLN A 18 -6.33 -1.71 -6.36
C GLN A 18 -5.47 -1.64 -5.11
N ARG A 19 -5.91 -2.24 -3.99
CA ARG A 19 -5.13 -2.35 -2.76
C ARG A 19 -3.80 -3.07 -3.02
N ASP A 20 -3.84 -4.17 -3.75
CA ASP A 20 -2.65 -4.98 -4.03
C ASP A 20 -1.66 -4.24 -4.92
N ARG A 21 -2.15 -3.49 -5.93
CA ARG A 21 -1.30 -2.60 -6.75
C ARG A 21 -0.61 -1.54 -5.93
N ILE A 22 -1.35 -0.84 -5.07
CA ILE A 22 -0.77 0.17 -4.16
C ILE A 22 0.22 -0.48 -3.20
N GLY A 23 -0.01 -1.73 -2.78
CA GLY A 23 0.93 -2.51 -1.98
C GLY A 23 2.26 -2.73 -2.70
N VAL A 24 2.21 -3.18 -3.96
CA VAL A 24 3.42 -3.37 -4.78
C VAL A 24 4.16 -2.04 -5.00
N GLU A 25 3.45 -0.97 -5.34
CA GLU A 25 4.05 0.36 -5.52
C GLU A 25 4.69 0.89 -4.22
N LEU A 26 4.07 0.61 -3.07
CA LEU A 26 4.63 0.96 -1.76
C LEU A 26 5.93 0.19 -1.47
N ASP A 27 5.99 -1.08 -1.83
CA ASP A 27 7.20 -1.88 -1.61
C ASP A 27 8.33 -1.47 -2.57
N GLU A 28 8.01 -1.14 -3.83
CA GLU A 28 8.99 -0.56 -4.76
C GLU A 28 9.55 0.78 -4.24
N THR A 29 8.69 1.67 -3.74
CA THR A 29 9.12 2.98 -3.20
C THR A 29 9.97 2.81 -1.94
N ARG A 30 9.65 1.84 -1.07
CA ARG A 30 10.51 1.45 0.07
C ARG A 30 11.88 0.92 -0.35
N GLN A 31 11.94 0.10 -1.40
CA GLN A 31 13.20 -0.38 -1.94
C GLN A 31 14.05 0.78 -2.49
N ARG A 32 13.42 1.73 -3.19
CA ARG A 32 14.10 2.95 -3.67
C ARG A 32 14.62 3.80 -2.52
N HIS A 33 13.82 3.98 -1.46
CA HIS A 33 14.24 4.67 -0.24
C HIS A 33 15.47 4.02 0.40
N ALA A 34 15.44 2.69 0.59
CA ALA A 34 16.57 1.95 1.14
C ALA A 34 17.83 2.08 0.26
N HIS A 35 17.68 2.03 -1.06
CA HIS A 35 18.80 2.23 -1.97
C HIS A 35 19.41 3.64 -1.82
N LEU A 36 18.55 4.66 -1.79
CA LEU A 36 18.97 6.05 -1.64
C LEU A 36 19.66 6.30 -0.28
N GLN A 37 19.19 5.64 0.78
CA GLN A 37 19.85 5.66 2.08
C GLN A 37 21.27 5.09 2.01
N THR A 38 21.47 3.95 1.33
CA THR A 38 22.84 3.41 1.14
C THR A 38 23.74 4.32 0.30
N GLN A 39 23.18 5.09 -0.64
CA GLN A 39 23.92 6.07 -1.42
C GLN A 39 24.34 7.27 -0.57
N LEU A 40 23.44 7.77 0.29
CA LEU A 40 23.75 8.83 1.25
C LEU A 40 24.87 8.42 2.22
N GLU A 41 24.82 7.20 2.74
CA GLU A 41 25.88 6.66 3.61
C GLU A 41 27.24 6.67 2.89
N LYS A 42 27.30 6.18 1.64
CA LYS A 42 28.51 6.19 0.82
C LYS A 42 29.02 7.60 0.51
N LEU A 43 28.12 8.54 0.21
CA LEU A 43 28.48 9.94 -0.05
C LEU A 43 29.01 10.63 1.21
N SER A 44 28.42 10.32 2.37
CA SER A 44 28.88 10.87 3.65
C SER A 44 30.26 10.34 4.03
N ALA A 45 30.53 9.04 3.80
CA ALA A 45 31.85 8.44 3.95
C ALA A 45 32.87 9.07 2.99
N LEU A 46 32.51 9.21 1.70
CA LEU A 46 33.39 9.82 0.71
C LEU A 46 33.75 11.27 1.06
N LYS A 47 32.80 12.04 1.60
CA LYS A 47 33.06 13.40 2.10
C LYS A 47 34.01 13.38 3.30
N HIS A 48 33.82 12.46 4.23
CA HIS A 48 34.71 12.29 5.38
C HIS A 48 36.14 11.95 4.94
N ASP A 49 36.29 10.96 4.07
CA ASP A 49 37.59 10.52 3.54
C ASP A 49 38.28 11.64 2.73
N SER A 50 37.52 12.38 1.92
CA SER A 50 38.05 13.53 1.18
C SER A 50 38.54 14.64 2.10
N SER A 51 37.84 14.89 3.21
CA SER A 51 38.25 15.88 4.22
C SER A 51 39.49 15.44 5.02
N GLN A 52 39.59 14.14 5.37
CA GLN A 52 40.77 13.58 6.04
C GLN A 52 41.99 13.58 5.12
N SER A 53 41.81 13.23 3.84
CA SER A 53 42.87 13.26 2.83
C SER A 53 43.41 14.68 2.62
N ALA A 54 42.54 15.70 2.65
CA ALA A 54 42.95 17.10 2.60
C ALA A 54 43.86 17.49 3.78
N LEU A 55 43.55 17.03 5.00
CA LEU A 55 44.33 17.31 6.22
C LEU A 55 45.70 16.61 6.24
N MET A 56 45.85 15.48 5.54
CA MET A 56 47.06 14.65 5.53
C MET A 56 48.05 15.01 4.41
N THR A 57 47.73 15.98 3.53
CA THR A 57 48.62 16.34 2.41
C THR A 57 49.72 17.33 2.83
N PRO A 58 51.01 16.93 2.85
CA PRO A 58 52.10 17.73 3.43
C PRO A 58 52.56 18.91 2.56
N ARG A 59 52.12 18.99 1.29
CA ARG A 59 52.35 20.14 0.40
C ARG A 59 51.08 20.42 -0.42
N LEU A 60 50.36 21.47 -0.05
CA LEU A 60 49.17 21.92 -0.74
C LEU A 60 49.56 22.87 -1.88
N ASN A 61 49.44 22.39 -3.12
CA ASN A 61 49.54 23.23 -4.31
C ASN A 61 48.19 23.94 -4.56
N SER A 62 48.22 25.14 -5.15
CA SER A 62 46.99 25.91 -5.46
C SER A 62 45.97 25.12 -6.29
N THR A 63 46.45 24.30 -7.22
CA THR A 63 45.60 23.42 -8.04
C THR A 63 44.92 22.33 -7.21
N THR A 64 45.64 21.75 -6.25
CA THR A 64 45.09 20.76 -5.30
C THR A 64 44.01 21.37 -4.43
N LEU A 65 44.22 22.58 -3.90
CA LEU A 65 43.23 23.30 -3.09
C LEU A 65 41.95 23.63 -3.88
N MET A 66 42.09 24.11 -5.12
CA MET A 66 40.93 24.38 -5.98
C MET A 66 40.14 23.10 -6.31
N ASN A 67 40.83 21.99 -6.56
CA ASN A 67 40.19 20.70 -6.82
C ASN A 67 39.46 20.16 -5.60
N LEU A 68 40.06 20.24 -4.40
CA LEU A 68 39.42 19.83 -3.15
C LEU A 68 38.16 20.66 -2.87
N ASN A 69 38.22 21.98 -3.07
CA ASN A 69 37.06 22.85 -2.90
C ASN A 69 35.94 22.50 -3.90
N ARG A 70 36.30 22.24 -5.17
CA ARG A 70 35.33 21.80 -6.19
C ARG A 70 34.67 20.47 -5.82
N VAL A 71 35.45 19.49 -5.35
CA VAL A 71 34.94 18.19 -4.91
C VAL A 71 34.01 18.34 -3.70
N ASP A 72 34.41 19.13 -2.70
CA ASP A 72 33.57 19.39 -1.51
C ASP A 72 32.25 20.08 -1.87
N GLN A 73 32.28 21.09 -2.74
CA GLN A 73 31.06 21.73 -3.25
C GLN A 73 30.16 20.75 -4.01
N MET A 74 30.74 19.84 -4.82
CA MET A 74 29.99 18.82 -5.54
C MET A 74 29.35 17.81 -4.58
N LEU A 75 30.11 17.30 -3.60
CA LEU A 75 29.62 16.37 -2.60
C LEU A 75 28.54 17.00 -1.73
N GLN A 76 28.71 18.27 -1.33
CA GLN A 76 27.70 18.99 -0.56
C GLN A 76 26.39 19.16 -1.34
N LYS A 77 26.46 19.51 -2.63
CA LYS A 77 25.26 19.61 -3.48
C LYS A 77 24.57 18.26 -3.66
N LEU A 78 25.35 17.20 -3.88
CA LEU A 78 24.83 15.84 -4.02
C LEU A 78 24.15 15.35 -2.73
N LEU A 79 24.74 15.59 -1.56
CA LEU A 79 24.15 15.27 -0.27
C LEU A 79 22.82 15.99 -0.06
N LEU A 80 22.78 17.31 -0.25
CA LEU A 80 21.55 18.09 -0.12
C LEU A 80 20.45 17.63 -1.08
N HIS A 81 20.82 17.26 -2.31
CA HIS A 81 19.87 16.70 -3.28
C HIS A 81 19.29 15.37 -2.79
N HIS A 82 20.13 14.44 -2.36
CA HIS A 82 19.69 13.14 -1.90
C HIS A 82 18.87 13.24 -0.59
N GLU A 83 19.23 14.14 0.32
CA GLU A 83 18.41 14.42 1.52
C GLU A 83 17.02 14.91 1.15
N HIS A 84 16.92 15.79 0.14
CA HIS A 84 15.63 16.25 -0.36
C HIS A 84 14.84 15.12 -1.03
N GLU A 85 15.48 14.31 -1.88
CA GLU A 85 14.85 13.14 -2.49
C GLU A 85 14.37 12.13 -1.44
N GLN A 86 15.13 11.92 -0.38
CA GLN A 86 14.74 11.08 0.75
C GLN A 86 13.46 11.61 1.39
N ALA A 87 13.40 12.90 1.72
CA ALA A 87 12.22 13.51 2.31
C ALA A 87 10.98 13.41 1.40
N VAL A 88 11.16 13.56 0.08
CA VAL A 88 10.09 13.39 -0.90
C VAL A 88 9.59 11.94 -0.93
N ILE A 89 10.50 10.96 -0.98
CA ILE A 89 10.14 9.54 -1.01
C ILE A 89 9.46 9.14 0.31
N GLU A 90 9.92 9.64 1.46
CA GLU A 90 9.28 9.40 2.77
C GLU A 90 7.85 9.96 2.81
N ALA A 91 7.64 11.17 2.29
CA ALA A 91 6.31 11.76 2.17
C ALA A 91 5.40 10.93 1.24
N GLN A 92 5.93 10.43 0.13
CA GLN A 92 5.20 9.53 -0.78
C GLN A 92 4.83 8.21 -0.08
N CYS A 93 5.77 7.57 0.61
CA CYS A 93 5.53 6.36 1.40
C CYS A 93 4.42 6.58 2.45
N SER A 94 4.46 7.70 3.19
CA SER A 94 3.43 8.04 4.17
C SER A 94 2.05 8.22 3.52
N SER A 95 2.00 8.91 2.39
CA SER A 95 0.76 9.11 1.62
C SER A 95 0.18 7.78 1.11
N MET A 96 1.02 6.94 0.51
CA MET A 96 0.63 5.61 0.01
C MET A 96 0.16 4.69 1.14
N GLN A 97 0.80 4.72 2.31
CA GLN A 97 0.35 3.97 3.49
C GLN A 97 -1.05 4.39 3.94
N LYS A 98 -1.34 5.70 3.97
CA LYS A 98 -2.69 6.21 4.29
C LYS A 98 -3.72 5.76 3.26
N GLN A 99 -3.38 5.80 1.97
CA GLN A 99 -4.25 5.31 0.91
C GLN A 99 -4.52 3.80 1.04
N LEU A 100 -3.49 3.01 1.30
CA LEU A 100 -3.60 1.57 1.49
C LEU A 100 -4.48 1.24 2.72
N ALA A 101 -4.32 1.96 3.83
CA ALA A 101 -5.17 1.80 5.01
C ALA A 101 -6.64 2.12 4.71
N HIS A 102 -6.90 3.22 3.99
CA HIS A 102 -8.25 3.57 3.56
C HIS A 102 -8.88 2.51 2.65
N LYS A 103 -8.12 2.02 1.67
CA LYS A 103 -8.55 0.95 0.75
C LYS A 103 -8.81 -0.35 1.50
N HIS A 104 -7.95 -0.71 2.46
CA HIS A 104 -8.15 -1.88 3.30
C HIS A 104 -9.45 -1.78 4.12
N ALA A 105 -9.71 -0.64 4.75
CA ALA A 105 -10.95 -0.40 5.48
C ALA A 105 -12.19 -0.49 4.56
N ARG A 106 -12.07 -0.01 3.32
CA ARG A 106 -13.15 -0.10 2.32
C ARG A 106 -13.44 -1.54 1.90
N VAL A 107 -12.41 -2.36 1.67
CA VAL A 107 -12.56 -3.80 1.36
C VAL A 107 -13.26 -4.51 2.52
N GLN A 108 -12.81 -4.31 3.75
CA GLN A 108 -13.46 -4.88 4.94
C GLN A 108 -14.92 -4.45 5.08
N GLY A 109 -15.24 -3.20 4.74
CA GLY A 109 -16.61 -2.70 4.71
C GLY A 109 -17.48 -3.44 3.70
N LEU A 110 -16.97 -3.67 2.49
CA LEU A 110 -17.67 -4.41 1.43
C LEU A 110 -17.87 -5.89 1.81
N GLU A 111 -16.88 -6.53 2.42
CA GLU A 111 -16.97 -7.90 2.94
C GLU A 111 -18.11 -8.03 3.97
N LYS A 112 -18.15 -7.13 4.96
CA LYS A 112 -19.23 -7.12 5.97
C LYS A 112 -20.62 -6.96 5.34
N VAL A 113 -20.75 -6.13 4.30
CA VAL A 113 -22.02 -5.95 3.57
C VAL A 113 -22.39 -7.22 2.81
N LEU A 114 -21.42 -7.85 2.15
CA LEU A 114 -21.64 -9.10 1.42
C LEU A 114 -22.09 -10.22 2.34
N ASP A 115 -21.47 -10.36 3.51
CA ASP A 115 -21.85 -11.39 4.48
C ASP A 115 -23.26 -11.16 5.03
N ARG A 116 -23.61 -9.90 5.35
CA ARG A 116 -24.98 -9.55 5.76
C ARG A 116 -26.00 -9.88 4.67
N TRP A 117 -25.71 -9.58 3.41
CA TRP A 117 -26.62 -9.84 2.30
C TRP A 117 -26.73 -11.34 1.97
N ARG A 118 -25.64 -12.10 2.08
CA ARG A 118 -25.65 -13.57 1.98
C ARG A 118 -26.48 -14.19 3.08
N ALA A 119 -26.33 -13.75 4.32
CA ALA A 119 -27.15 -14.21 5.45
C ALA A 119 -28.63 -13.92 5.22
N LYS A 120 -28.97 -12.71 4.77
CA LYS A 120 -30.35 -12.33 4.42
C LYS A 120 -30.92 -13.20 3.29
N GLN A 121 -30.14 -13.47 2.24
CA GLN A 121 -30.58 -14.33 1.14
C GLN A 121 -30.84 -15.77 1.62
N ARG A 122 -29.95 -16.34 2.45
CA ARG A 122 -30.12 -17.67 3.03
C ARG A 122 -31.39 -17.75 3.88
N TYR A 123 -31.62 -16.74 4.72
CA TYR A 123 -32.83 -16.64 5.52
C TYR A 123 -34.10 -16.55 4.66
N GLU A 124 -34.12 -15.69 3.63
CA GLU A 124 -35.26 -15.59 2.72
C GLU A 124 -35.53 -16.89 1.96
N LYS A 125 -34.48 -17.63 1.58
CA LYS A 125 -34.60 -18.93 0.91
C LYS A 125 -35.19 -19.97 1.87
N ALA A 126 -34.65 -20.09 3.08
CA ALA A 126 -35.14 -21.01 4.11
C ALA A 126 -36.60 -20.73 4.48
N LYS A 127 -36.97 -19.44 4.62
CA LYS A 127 -38.35 -19.04 4.90
C LYS A 127 -39.32 -19.45 3.79
N LYS A 128 -38.92 -19.34 2.52
CA LYS A 128 -39.73 -19.78 1.37
C LYS A 128 -39.89 -21.30 1.34
N GLU A 129 -38.80 -22.03 1.57
CA GLU A 129 -38.82 -23.50 1.63
C GLU A 129 -39.72 -23.99 2.78
N GLN A 130 -39.62 -23.37 3.96
CA GLN A 130 -40.46 -23.70 5.11
C GLN A 130 -41.95 -23.46 4.82
N LYS A 131 -42.30 -22.31 4.24
CA LYS A 131 -43.68 -22.03 3.84
C LYS A 131 -44.20 -23.06 2.82
N LEU A 132 -43.38 -23.45 1.86
CA LEU A 132 -43.75 -24.45 0.86
C LEU A 132 -44.02 -25.82 1.49
N ILE A 133 -43.23 -26.21 2.50
CA ILE A 133 -43.46 -27.43 3.28
C ILE A 133 -44.77 -27.33 4.07
N GLU A 134 -45.02 -26.20 4.75
CA GLU A 134 -46.27 -25.95 5.47
C GLU A 134 -47.50 -26.03 4.55
N ASP A 135 -47.43 -25.44 3.35
CA ASP A 135 -48.49 -25.49 2.35
C ASP A 135 -48.74 -26.94 1.86
N ILE A 136 -47.68 -27.75 1.68
CA ILE A 136 -47.79 -29.17 1.35
C ILE A 136 -48.46 -29.96 2.49
N ILE A 137 -48.09 -29.70 3.75
CA ILE A 137 -48.69 -30.36 4.91
C ILE A 137 -50.17 -29.99 5.03
N ASN A 138 -50.50 -28.70 4.93
CA ASN A 138 -51.86 -28.18 5.01
C ASN A 138 -52.76 -28.71 3.90
N SER A 139 -52.25 -28.77 2.66
CA SER A 139 -53.00 -29.35 1.53
C SER A 139 -53.24 -30.85 1.70
N ARG A 140 -52.30 -31.59 2.28
CA ARG A 140 -52.48 -33.02 2.63
C ARG A 140 -53.49 -33.21 3.76
N LEU A 141 -53.46 -32.38 4.80
CA LEU A 141 -54.43 -32.42 5.91
C LEU A 141 -55.85 -32.11 5.43
N LYS A 142 -56.04 -31.07 4.60
CA LYS A 142 -57.35 -30.72 4.02
C LYS A 142 -57.96 -31.83 3.17
N ARG A 143 -57.14 -32.68 2.52
CA ARG A 143 -57.61 -33.85 1.75
C ARG A 143 -57.99 -35.05 2.63
N LYS A 144 -57.64 -35.05 3.92
CA LYS A 144 -57.80 -36.18 4.85
C LYS A 144 -58.97 -35.99 5.83
N THR A 145 -59.47 -34.77 5.98
CA THR A 145 -60.73 -34.48 6.67
C THR A 145 -61.90 -34.83 5.73
N PRO A 146 -62.79 -35.78 6.09
CA PRO A 146 -64.00 -36.09 5.32
C PRO A 146 -65.00 -34.92 5.31
#